data_AF-A0A925DUY6-F1
#
_entry.id   AF-A0A925DUY6-F1
#
_cell.length_a   1.000
_cell.length_b   1.000
_cell.length_c   1.000
_cell.angle_alpha   90.00
_cell.angle_beta   90.00
_cell.angle_gamma   90.00
#
_symmetry.space_group_name_H-M   'P 1'
#
loop_
_entity.id
_entity.type
_entity.pdbx_description
1 polymer ?
#
loop_
_entity_poly.entity_id
_entity_poly.type
_entity_poly.pdbx_seq_one_letter_code
_entity_poly.pdbx_strand_id
1 'polypeptide(L)'
;MQKIKSIFFLIIFLGLGVFSSAQCAMCKAAAESSLKNGGGIERGINSGIIYLMGVPYMLLAMFCIIFRKDISSAYHRWRGTSPDSKVSLPA
;
A
#
# COMPACT_ATOMS: atom_id res chain seq x y z
N MET A 1 23.70 15.91 12.47
CA MET A 1 22.70 15.41 11.49
C MET A 1 21.61 14.51 12.09
N GLN A 2 21.91 13.64 13.07
CA GLN A 2 20.91 12.71 13.59
C GLN A 2 19.74 13.38 14.34
N LYS A 3 19.99 14.48 15.06
CA LYS A 3 18.94 15.27 15.72
C LYS A 3 17.95 15.91 14.72
N ILE A 4 18.45 16.36 13.57
CA ILE A 4 17.61 16.89 12.48
C ILE A 4 16.74 15.78 11.87
N LYS A 5 17.29 14.57 11.67
CA LYS A 5 16.50 13.42 11.21
C LYS A 5 15.41 13.05 12.21
N SER A 6 15.72 13.10 13.51
CA SER A 6 14.75 12.83 14.58
C SER A 6 13.65 13.88 14.67
N ILE A 7 14.00 15.17 14.53
CA ILE A 7 13.04 16.28 14.51
C ILE A 7 12.15 16.20 13.27
N PHE A 8 12.74 15.90 12.11
CA PHE A 8 12.00 15.69 10.87
C PHE A 8 11.00 14.53 10.98
N PHE A 9 11.44 13.41 11.57
CA PHE A 9 10.58 12.26 11.82
C PHE A 9 9.43 12.57 12.80
N LEU A 10 9.73 13.34 13.85
CA LEU A 10 8.73 13.80 14.83
C LEU A 10 7.68 14.71 14.17
N ILE A 11 8.10 15.65 13.33
CA ILE A 11 7.18 16.55 12.60
C ILE A 11 6.27 15.75 11.65
N ILE A 12 6.83 14.77 10.93
CA ILE A 12 6.04 13.86 10.09
C ILE A 12 5.03 13.09 10.93
N PHE A 13 5.46 12.51 12.05
CA PHE A 13 4.61 11.72 12.92
C PHE A 13 3.44 12.52 13.50
N LEU A 14 3.68 13.75 13.97
CA LEU A 14 2.60 14.65 14.42
C LEU A 14 1.68 15.09 13.27
N GLY A 15 2.20 15.27 12.05
CA GLY A 15 1.42 15.64 10.87
C GLY A 15 0.44 14.55 10.41
N LEU A 16 0.76 13.26 10.61
CA LEU A 16 -0.13 12.14 10.25
C LEU A 16 -1.46 12.16 11.02
N GLY A 17 -1.48 12.68 12.26
CA GLY A 17 -2.70 12.78 13.06
C GLY A 17 -3.72 13.78 12.51
N VAL A 18 -3.26 14.82 11.81
CA VAL A 18 -4.12 15.87 11.24
C VAL A 18 -4.92 15.36 10.03
N PHE A 19 -4.36 14.40 9.28
CA PHE A 19 -5.07 13.77 8.17
C PHE A 19 -6.15 12.78 8.63
N SER A 20 -5.99 12.18 9.81
CA SER A 20 -6.97 11.25 10.40
C SER A 20 -8.30 11.95 10.72
N SER A 21 -8.26 13.15 11.32
CA SER A 21 -9.47 13.91 11.66
C SER A 21 -10.23 14.43 10.43
N ALA A 22 -9.50 14.81 9.37
CA ALA A 22 -10.09 15.24 8.11
C ALA A 22 -10.75 14.08 7.32
N GLN A 23 -10.16 12.89 7.35
CA GLN A 23 -10.74 11.69 6.72
C GLN A 23 -12.03 11.24 7.42
N CYS A 24 -12.12 11.38 8.75
CA CYS A 24 -13.35 11.12 9.51
C CYS A 24 -14.50 12.07 9.10
N ALA A 25 -14.23 13.35 8.88
CA ALA A 25 -15.24 14.33 8.48
C ALA A 25 -15.74 14.11 7.04
N MET A 26 -14.85 13.73 6.11
CA MET A 26 -15.23 13.39 4.73
C MET A 26 -16.08 12.12 4.65
N CYS A 27 -15.67 11.05 5.35
CA CYS A 27 -16.44 9.81 5.38
C CYS A 27 -17.82 10.02 6.02
N LYS A 28 -17.89 10.84 7.08
CA LYS A 28 -19.16 11.18 7.74
C LYS A 28 -20.08 12.02 6.83
N ALA A 29 -19.55 13.05 6.17
CA ALA A 29 -20.33 13.89 5.26
C ALA A 29 -20.85 13.09 4.04
N ALA A 30 -20.06 12.17 3.50
CA ALA A 30 -20.48 11.27 2.42
C ALA A 30 -21.59 10.29 2.88
N ALA A 31 -21.50 9.76 4.10
CA ALA A 31 -22.52 8.91 4.68
C ALA A 31 -23.84 9.67 4.95
N GLU A 32 -23.78 10.87 5.53
CA GLU A 32 -24.95 11.72 5.79
C GLU A 32 -25.63 12.18 4.48
N SER A 33 -24.85 12.46 3.43
CA SER A 33 -25.37 12.80 2.09
C SER A 33 -26.08 11.63 1.42
N SER A 34 -25.60 10.41 1.67
CA SER A 34 -26.24 9.18 1.17
C SER A 34 -27.56 8.92 1.88
N LEU A 35 -27.64 9.20 3.19
CA LEU A 35 -28.87 9.09 3.97
C LEU A 35 -29.97 10.05 3.53
N LYS A 36 -29.61 11.31 3.27
CA LYS A 36 -30.56 12.31 2.76
C LYS A 36 -31.17 11.94 1.41
N ASN A 37 -30.46 11.13 0.62
CA ASN A 37 -30.92 10.65 -0.69
C ASN A 37 -31.56 9.25 -0.63
N GLY A 38 -31.87 8.73 0.57
CA GLY A 38 -32.54 7.44 0.77
C GLY A 38 -31.64 6.21 0.66
N GLY A 39 -30.31 6.39 0.69
CA GLY A 39 -29.32 5.31 0.59
C GLY A 39 -28.82 4.81 1.95
N GLY A 40 -28.87 3.48 2.17
CA GLY A 40 -28.41 2.79 3.38
C GLY A 40 -26.89 2.59 3.51
N ILE A 41 -26.09 3.57 3.09
CA ILE A 41 -24.61 3.49 3.00
C ILE A 41 -23.92 3.62 4.37
N GLU A 42 -24.66 3.98 5.41
CA GLU A 42 -24.18 4.20 6.78
C GLU A 42 -23.50 2.97 7.43
N ARG A 43 -23.97 1.74 7.14
CA ARG A 43 -23.41 0.51 7.71
C ARG A 43 -22.20 -0.04 6.95
N GLY A 44 -21.92 0.52 5.76
CA GLY A 44 -21.01 -0.08 4.80
C GLY A 44 -19.69 0.66 4.60
N ILE A 45 -19.47 1.84 5.20
CA ILE A 45 -18.30 2.66 4.82
C ILE A 45 -16.96 2.03 5.20
N ASN A 46 -16.86 1.38 6.36
CA ASN A 46 -15.66 0.62 6.75
C ASN A 46 -15.47 -0.60 5.83
N SER A 47 -16.55 -1.29 5.49
CA SER A 47 -16.54 -2.36 4.49
C SER A 47 -16.11 -1.87 3.10
N GLY A 48 -16.49 -0.64 2.74
CA GLY A 48 -16.13 0.02 1.48
C GLY A 48 -14.64 0.34 1.40
N ILE A 49 -14.02 0.82 2.48
CA ILE A 49 -12.57 1.07 2.55
C ILE A 49 -11.79 -0.24 2.34
N ILE A 50 -12.22 -1.33 3.02
CA ILE A 50 -11.61 -2.65 2.85
C ILE A 50 -11.80 -3.15 1.42
N TYR A 51 -12.95 -2.89 0.78
CA TYR A 51 -13.19 -3.31 -0.60
C TYR A 51 -12.32 -2.53 -1.60
N LEU A 52 -12.23 -1.20 -1.45
CA LEU A 52 -11.43 -0.33 -2.33
C LEU A 52 -9.93 -0.59 -2.19
N MET A 53 -9.45 -0.89 -0.99
CA MET A 53 -8.04 -1.26 -0.76
C MET A 53 -7.76 -2.72 -1.09
N GLY A 54 -8.72 -3.63 -0.87
CA GLY A 54 -8.53 -5.06 -1.12
C GLY A 54 -8.31 -5.39 -2.60
N VAL A 55 -9.05 -4.73 -3.50
CA VAL A 55 -8.95 -4.95 -4.95
C VAL A 55 -7.52 -4.74 -5.50
N PRO A 56 -6.83 -3.61 -5.26
CA PRO A 56 -5.48 -3.41 -5.77
C PRO A 56 -4.47 -4.42 -5.20
N TYR A 57 -4.62 -4.85 -3.94
CA TYR A 57 -3.76 -5.91 -3.38
C TYR A 57 -4.01 -7.28 -4.01
N MET A 58 -5.28 -7.63 -4.26
CA MET A 58 -5.65 -8.89 -4.93
C MET A 58 -5.13 -8.93 -6.37
N LEU A 59 -5.26 -7.83 -7.11
CA LEU A 59 -4.71 -7.71 -8.47
C LEU A 59 -3.19 -7.83 -8.48
N LEU A 60 -2.50 -7.18 -7.54
CA LEU A 60 -1.04 -7.28 -7.42
C LEU A 60 -0.61 -8.71 -7.08
N ALA A 61 -1.31 -9.38 -6.16
CA ALA A 61 -1.02 -10.77 -5.81
C ALA A 61 -1.21 -11.71 -7.01
N MET A 62 -2.31 -11.56 -7.76
CA MET A 62 -2.53 -12.32 -8.99
C MET A 62 -1.42 -12.05 -10.02
N PHE A 63 -1.06 -10.79 -10.24
CA PHE A 63 0.01 -10.42 -11.15
C PHE A 63 1.35 -11.08 -10.76
N CYS A 64 1.74 -10.97 -9.49
CA CYS A 64 2.95 -11.61 -8.97
C CYS A 64 2.93 -13.14 -9.13
N ILE A 65 1.78 -13.77 -8.92
CA ILE A 65 1.62 -15.23 -9.09
C ILE A 65 1.71 -15.62 -10.56
N ILE A 66 1.08 -14.90 -11.49
CA ILE A 66 1.08 -15.22 -12.93
C ILE A 66 2.49 -15.04 -13.50
N PHE A 67 3.12 -13.91 -13.22
CA PHE A 67 4.42 -13.53 -13.78
C PHE A 67 5.61 -13.96 -12.90
N ARG A 68 5.41 -14.94 -12.00
CA ARG A 68 6.42 -15.37 -11.01
C ARG A 68 7.80 -15.67 -11.62
N LYS A 69 7.83 -16.24 -12.84
CA LYS A 69 9.06 -16.61 -13.55
C LYS A 69 9.76 -15.39 -14.13
N ASP A 70 9.03 -14.53 -14.81
CA ASP A 70 9.58 -13.30 -15.41
C ASP A 70 10.06 -12.34 -14.32
N ILE A 71 9.31 -12.23 -13.22
CA ILE A 71 9.68 -11.48 -12.02
C ILE A 71 10.95 -12.08 -11.40
N SER A 72 11.06 -13.41 -11.29
CA SER A 72 12.25 -14.07 -10.77
C SER A 72 13.47 -13.85 -11.67
N SER A 73 13.33 -13.98 -13.00
CA SER A 73 14.41 -13.72 -13.95
C SER A 73 14.83 -12.25 -13.97
N ALA A 74 13.89 -11.32 -13.90
CA ALA A 74 14.17 -9.90 -13.76
C ALA A 74 14.84 -9.59 -12.42
N TYR A 75 14.42 -10.25 -11.33
CA TYR A 75 15.01 -10.10 -10.00
C TYR A 75 16.46 -10.61 -9.96
N HIS A 76 16.74 -11.78 -10.52
CA HIS A 76 18.10 -12.33 -10.59
C HIS A 76 19.02 -11.48 -11.49
N ARG A 77 18.48 -10.97 -12.61
CA ARG A 77 19.20 -10.04 -13.49
C ARG A 77 19.51 -8.71 -12.78
N TRP A 78 18.54 -8.16 -12.04
CA TRP A 78 18.71 -6.93 -11.27
C TRP A 78 19.65 -7.10 -10.07
N ARG A 79 19.62 -8.27 -9.41
CA ARG A 79 20.50 -8.60 -8.28
C ARG A 79 21.93 -8.95 -8.71
N GLY A 80 22.23 -8.98 -10.02
CA GLY A 80 23.55 -9.36 -10.55
C GLY A 80 23.94 -10.81 -10.26
N THR A 81 23.01 -11.64 -9.78
CA THR A 81 23.23 -13.06 -9.53
C THR A 81 22.86 -13.82 -10.80
N SER A 82 23.73 -13.78 -11.81
CA SER A 82 23.60 -14.70 -12.94
C SER A 82 23.75 -16.14 -12.43
N PRO A 83 22.80 -17.05 -12.68
CA PRO A 83 22.93 -18.46 -12.28
C PRO A 83 24.21 -19.14 -12.81
N ASP A 84 24.78 -18.60 -13.90
CA ASP A 84 26.02 -19.08 -14.52
C ASP A 84 27.30 -18.74 -13.75
N SER A 85 27.25 -17.95 -12.66
CA SER A 85 28.45 -17.67 -11.86
C SER A 85 28.89 -18.84 -10.97
N LYS A 86 28.14 -19.96 -10.94
CA LYS A 86 28.53 -21.18 -10.22
C LYS A 86 29.42 -22.15 -11.02
N VAL A 87 29.84 -21.81 -12.23
CA VAL A 87 30.75 -22.63 -13.05
C VAL A 87 32.23 -22.23 -12.90
N SER A 88 32.54 -21.11 -12.24
CA SER A 88 33.89 -20.57 -12.14
C SER A 88 34.42 -20.40 -10.70
N LEU A 89 34.05 -21.29 -9.78
CA LEU A 89 34.75 -21.43 -8.50
C LEU A 89 35.95 -22.38 -8.70
N PRO A 90 37.21 -21.90 -8.70
CA PRO A 90 38.36 -22.79 -8.59
C PRO A 90 38.33 -23.50 -7.23
N ALA A 91 38.68 -24.79 -7.27
CA ALA A 91 38.78 -25.70 -6.16
C ALA A 91 39.80 -25.26 -5.09
#